data_AF-A0AAV5APA1-F1
#
_entry.id   AF-A0AAV5APA1-F1
#
_cell.length_a   1.000
_cell.length_b   1.000
_cell.length_c   1.000
_cell.angle_alpha   90.00
_cell.angle_beta   90.00
_cell.angle_gamma   90.00
#
_symmetry.space_group_name_H-M   'P 1'
#
loop_
_entity.id
_entity.type
_entity.pdbx_description
1 polymer ?
#
loop_
_entity_poly.entity_id
_entity_poly.type
_entity_poly.pdbx_seq_one_letter_code
_entity_poly.pdbx_strand_id
1 'polypeptide(L)'
;MKYNSDRKLVYFNTGFGRIYTYFYDEKGNLTKMQMQEDDYTETEYYTYLSFDNYGNWLRRIQKITFNNDLKDLIYIQEREIEYYLGNESNY
;
A
#
# COMPACT_ATOMS: atom_id res chain seq x y z
N MET A 1 13.04 9.21 6.30
CA MET A 1 11.60 8.83 6.27
C MET A 1 10.77 9.84 7.04
N LYS A 2 9.49 10.01 6.70
CA LYS A 2 8.53 10.89 7.41
C LYS A 2 7.21 10.16 7.61
N TYR A 3 6.51 10.48 8.69
CA TYR A 3 5.24 9.87 9.07
C TYR A 3 4.17 10.94 9.27
N ASN A 4 2.90 10.59 9.08
CA ASN A 4 1.76 11.42 9.49
C ASN A 4 1.47 11.27 11.00
N SER A 5 0.44 11.98 11.50
CA SER A 5 -0.01 11.93 12.90
C SER A 5 -0.39 10.53 13.39
N ASP A 6 -0.88 9.70 12.46
CA ASP A 6 -1.31 8.32 12.73
C ASP A 6 -0.14 7.32 12.64
N ARG A 7 1.10 7.82 12.58
CA ARG A 7 2.34 7.05 12.45
C ARG A 7 2.40 6.20 11.18
N LYS A 8 1.73 6.62 10.11
CA LYS A 8 1.84 6.01 8.76
C LYS A 8 2.92 6.69 7.95
N LEU A 9 3.74 5.88 7.27
CA LEU A 9 4.85 6.37 6.45
C LEU A 9 4.28 7.15 5.27
N VAL A 10 4.63 8.42 5.12
CA VAL A 10 4.17 9.27 3.99
C VAL A 10 5.28 9.57 3.00
N TYR A 11 6.54 9.44 3.41
CA TYR A 11 7.69 9.73 2.58
C TYR A 11 8.89 8.88 2.97
N PHE A 12 9.55 8.27 1.99
CA PHE A 12 10.80 7.53 2.18
C PHE A 12 11.75 7.79 1.02
N ASN A 13 12.94 8.29 1.33
CA ASN A 13 14.05 8.39 0.38
C ASN A 13 15.02 7.26 0.71
N THR A 14 15.33 6.42 -0.28
CA THR A 14 16.19 5.25 -0.10
C THR A 14 17.67 5.61 0.02
N GLY A 15 18.06 6.83 -0.41
CA GLY A 15 19.46 7.24 -0.57
C GLY A 15 20.09 6.79 -1.89
N PHE A 16 19.38 6.00 -2.72
CA PHE A 16 19.84 5.48 -4.01
C PHE A 16 19.02 6.02 -5.18
N GLY A 17 18.72 7.33 -5.17
CA GLY A 17 17.96 7.98 -6.24
C GLY A 17 16.45 7.71 -6.23
N ARG A 18 15.96 6.78 -5.40
CA ARG A 18 14.52 6.47 -5.29
C ARG A 18 13.84 7.20 -4.14
N ILE A 19 12.70 7.81 -4.45
CA ILE A 19 11.82 8.47 -3.50
C ILE A 19 10.43 7.84 -3.58
N TYR A 20 9.89 7.45 -2.43
CA TYR A 20 8.53 6.93 -2.29
C TYR A 20 7.66 7.93 -1.53
N THR A 21 6.46 8.18 -2.05
CA THR A 21 5.40 8.96 -1.39
C THR A 21 4.14 8.10 -1.28
N TYR A 22 3.50 8.14 -0.11
CA TYR A 22 2.35 7.29 0.20
C TYR A 22 1.15 8.15 0.60
N PHE A 23 -0.02 7.78 0.10
CA PHE A 23 -1.28 8.47 0.33
C PHE A 23 -2.31 7.49 0.89
N TYR A 24 -3.07 7.96 1.88
CA TYR A 24 -4.03 7.15 2.62
C TYR A 24 -5.42 7.78 2.57
N ASP A 25 -6.46 6.96 2.60
CA ASP A 25 -7.84 7.43 2.82
C ASP A 25 -8.09 7.80 4.31
N GLU A 26 -9.27 8.31 4.61
CA GLU A 26 -9.68 8.70 5.98
C GLU A 26 -9.77 7.51 6.95
N LYS A 27 -9.95 6.29 6.44
CA LYS A 27 -9.90 5.04 7.22
C LYS A 27 -8.46 4.56 7.39
N GLY A 28 -7.53 5.21 6.70
CA GLY A 28 -6.11 4.96 6.75
C GLY A 28 -5.61 3.83 5.86
N ASN A 29 -6.36 3.41 4.84
CA ASN A 29 -5.90 2.45 3.84
C ASN A 29 -5.02 3.15 2.80
N LEU A 30 -3.95 2.48 2.33
CA LEU A 30 -3.07 3.03 1.29
C LEU A 30 -3.81 3.08 -0.06
N THR A 31 -4.08 4.27 -0.59
CA THR A 31 -4.82 4.46 -1.86
C THR A 31 -3.90 4.74 -3.04
N LYS A 32 -2.73 5.33 -2.79
CA LYS A 32 -1.73 5.62 -3.82
C LYS A 32 -0.32 5.51 -3.25
N MET A 33 0.57 4.91 -4.03
CA MET A 33 2.01 4.98 -3.83
C MET A 33 2.65 5.55 -5.09
N GLN A 34 3.57 6.49 -4.93
CA GLN A 34 4.35 7.02 -6.05
C GLN A 34 5.84 6.81 -5.77
N MET A 35 6.51 6.15 -6.70
CA MET A 35 7.97 6.01 -6.73
C MET A 35 8.53 6.93 -7.81
N GLN A 36 9.54 7.71 -7.47
CA GLN A 36 10.27 8.57 -8.39
C GLN A 36 11.76 8.17 -8.39
N GLU A 37 12.33 8.06 -9.58
CA GLU A 37 13.75 7.75 -9.83
C GLU A 37 14.17 8.51 -11.10
N ASP A 38 15.02 9.54 -10.95
CA ASP A 38 15.42 10.43 -12.05
C ASP A 38 14.23 10.97 -12.86
N ASP A 39 14.15 10.65 -14.16
CA ASP A 39 13.06 11.04 -15.08
C ASP A 39 11.93 9.99 -15.15
N TYR A 40 11.92 9.03 -14.22
CA TYR A 40 10.93 7.97 -14.13
C TYR A 40 10.02 8.13 -12.91
N THR A 41 8.73 7.95 -13.12
CA THR A 41 7.71 7.90 -12.08
C THR A 41 6.84 6.66 -12.29
N GLU A 42 6.81 5.80 -11.29
CA GLU A 42 5.81 4.75 -11.18
C GLU A 42 4.75 5.18 -10.18
N THR A 43 3.47 5.05 -10.55
CA THR A 43 2.37 5.28 -9.62
C THR A 43 1.49 4.05 -9.55
N GLU A 44 1.30 3.56 -8.33
CA GLU A 44 0.36 2.51 -8.02
C GLU A 44 -0.88 3.10 -7.34
N TYR A 45 -2.06 2.72 -7.82
CA TYR A 45 -3.35 3.03 -7.23
C TYR A 45 -4.00 1.77 -6.69
N TYR A 46 -4.65 1.87 -5.53
CA TYR A 46 -5.32 0.75 -4.89
C TYR A 46 -6.79 1.05 -4.62
N THR A 47 -7.66 0.14 -5.06
CA THR A 47 -9.10 0.17 -4.76
C THR A 47 -9.46 -1.10 -3.99
N TYR A 48 -9.77 -0.96 -2.71
CA TYR A 48 -10.13 -2.10 -1.85
C TYR A 48 -11.57 -2.54 -2.10
N LEU A 49 -11.77 -3.84 -2.28
CA LEU A 49 -13.07 -4.46 -2.58
C LEU A 49 -13.67 -5.18 -1.37
N SER A 50 -12.83 -5.76 -0.51
CA SER A 50 -13.28 -6.43 0.71
C SER A 50 -12.20 -6.47 1.79
N PHE A 51 -12.66 -6.61 3.03
CA PHE A 51 -11.86 -6.73 4.24
C PHE A 51 -12.41 -7.87 5.11
N ASP A 52 -11.58 -8.40 6.00
CA ASP A 52 -12.05 -9.27 7.08
C ASP A 52 -12.55 -8.48 8.29
N ASN A 53 -12.96 -9.20 9.33
CA ASN A 53 -13.51 -8.62 10.56
C ASN A 53 -12.48 -7.86 11.41
N TYR A 54 -11.19 -7.97 11.10
CA TYR A 54 -10.10 -7.24 11.76
C TYR A 54 -9.63 -6.04 10.94
N GLY A 55 -10.26 -5.78 9.79
CA GLY A 55 -9.92 -4.67 8.91
C GLY A 55 -8.72 -4.95 8.01
N ASN A 56 -8.27 -6.20 7.89
CA ASN A 56 -7.27 -6.55 6.89
C ASN A 56 -7.96 -6.72 5.54
N TRP A 57 -7.37 -6.17 4.48
CA TRP A 57 -7.95 -6.32 3.16
C TRP A 57 -7.82 -7.76 2.66
N LEU A 58 -8.88 -8.26 2.05
CA LEU A 58 -8.94 -9.59 1.43
C LEU A 58 -8.87 -9.50 -0.09
N ARG A 59 -9.41 -8.42 -0.67
CA ARG A 59 -9.44 -8.22 -2.12
C ARG A 59 -9.25 -6.76 -2.48
N ARG A 60 -8.43 -6.49 -3.50
CA ARG A 60 -8.25 -5.14 -4.07
C ARG A 60 -7.92 -5.17 -5.56
N ILE A 61 -8.19 -4.06 -6.23
CA ILE A 61 -7.67 -3.76 -7.57
C ILE A 61 -6.42 -2.91 -7.40
N GLN A 62 -5.35 -3.26 -8.11
CA GLN A 62 -4.13 -2.45 -8.22
C GLN A 62 -4.01 -1.99 -9.68
N LYS A 63 -3.83 -0.68 -9.89
CA LYS A 63 -3.51 -0.09 -11.19
C LYS A 63 -2.12 0.53 -11.15
N ILE A 64 -1.27 0.22 -12.11
CA ILE A 64 0.08 0.78 -12.23
C ILE A 64 0.17 1.66 -13.48
N THR A 65 0.80 2.82 -13.35
CA THR A 65 1.08 3.77 -14.44
C THR A 65 2.54 4.20 -14.40
N PHE A 66 3.14 4.44 -15.57
CA PHE A 66 4.54 4.86 -15.69
C PHE A 66 4.61 6.21 -16.40
N ASN A 67 5.32 7.20 -15.84
CA ASN A 67 5.45 8.56 -16.39
C ASN A 67 4.12 9.24 -16.75
N ASN A 68 3.05 8.89 -16.03
CA ASN A 68 1.65 9.27 -16.34
C ASN A 68 1.13 8.73 -17.68
N ASP A 69 1.89 7.90 -18.38
CA ASP A 69 1.42 7.13 -19.53
C ASP A 69 0.65 5.90 -19.05
N LEU A 70 -0.55 5.74 -19.61
CA LEU A 70 -1.49 4.68 -19.30
C LEU A 70 -1.08 3.39 -20.01
N LYS A 71 0.03 2.78 -19.59
CA LYS A 71 0.16 1.33 -19.74
C LYS A 71 -0.58 0.70 -18.57
N ASP A 72 -1.91 0.67 -18.70
CA ASP A 72 -2.85 0.25 -17.65
C ASP A 72 -2.64 -1.24 -17.30
N LEU A 73 -1.66 -1.51 -16.43
CA LEU A 73 -1.53 -2.80 -15.79
C LEU A 73 -2.51 -2.82 -14.62
N ILE A 74 -3.58 -3.59 -14.78
CA ILE A 74 -4.64 -3.77 -13.78
C ILE A 74 -4.55 -5.19 -13.25
N TYR A 75 -4.38 -5.31 -11.94
CA TYR A 75 -4.31 -6.58 -11.23
C TYR A 75 -5.45 -6.68 -10.23
N ILE A 76 -6.10 -7.84 -10.16
CA ILE A 76 -6.94 -8.21 -9.02
C ILE A 76 -6.07 -9.00 -8.08
N GLN A 77 -5.96 -8.54 -6.83
CA GLN A 77 -5.22 -9.22 -5.77
C GLN A 77 -6.19 -9.74 -4.74
N GLU A 78 -5.99 -11.00 -4.35
CA GLU A 78 -6.76 -11.71 -3.33
C GLU A 78 -5.80 -12.33 -2.30
N ARG A 79 -6.23 -12.38 -1.05
CA ARG A 79 -5.46 -12.95 0.07
C ARG A 79 -6.34 -13.88 0.90
N GLU A 80 -5.71 -14.95 1.38
CA GLU A 80 -6.19 -15.75 2.51
C GLU A 80 -5.31 -15.41 3.72
N ILE A 81 -5.93 -15.14 4.87
CA ILE A 81 -5.23 -14.71 6.09
C ILE A 81 -5.49 -15.76 7.17
N GLU A 82 -4.42 -16.38 7.64
CA GLU A 82 -4.45 -17.31 8.76
C GLU A 82 -4.15 -16.57 10.07
N TYR A 83 -4.93 -16.89 11.11
CA TYR A 83 -4.79 -16.31 12.44
C TYR A 83 -4.30 -17.36 13.42
N TYR A 84 -3.20 -17.09 14.11
CA TYR A 84 -2.74 -17.90 15.22
C TYR A 84 -3.31 -17.35 16.52
N LEU A 85 -4.21 -18.11 17.16
CA LEU A 85 -4.60 -17.87 18.54
C LEU A 85 -3.41 -18.28 19.41
N GLY A 86 -2.79 -17.31 20.09
CA GLY A 86 -1.72 -17.60 21.03
C GLY A 86 -2.24 -18.56 22.10
N ASN A 87 -1.58 -19.70 22.28
CA ASN A 87 -1.86 -20.56 23.42
C ASN A 87 -1.52 -19.76 24.69
N GLU A 88 -2.54 -19.32 25.41
CA GLU A 88 -2.39 -18.82 26.77
C GLU A 88 -1.76 -19.94 27.60
N SER A 89 -0.45 -19.84 27.82
CA SER A 89 0.26 -20.70 28.74
C SER A 89 -0.14 -20.23 30.14
N ASN A 90 -1.13 -20.89 30.72
CA ASN A 90 -1.43 -20.81 32.14
C ASN A 90 -0.19 -21.26 32.92
N TYR A 91 0.55 -20.31 33.49
CA TYR A 91 1.53 -20.54 34.54
C TYR A 91 1.04 -19.86 35.82
#